data_AF-X1FFJ2-F1
#
_entry.id   AF-X1FFJ2-F1
#
_cell.length_a   1.000
_cell.length_b   1.000
_cell.length_c   1.000
_cell.angle_alpha   90.00
_cell.angle_beta   90.00
_cell.angle_gamma   90.00
#
_symmetry.space_group_name_H-M   'P 1'
#
loop_
_entity.id
_entity.type
_entity.pdbx_description
1 polymer ?
#
loop_
_entity_poly.entity_id
_entity_poly.type
_entity_poly.pdbx_seq_one_letter_code
_entity_poly.pdbx_strand_id
1 'polypeptide(L)'
;RYAGRGGLGAVFGSKRIVAVISDPTGGSVPSPKDKARFDKGRKALHEALDKHALTGKLNDDEGNPYGALKNYGTNVLQNILNESGSLPAKGFSSGRFSGASKISGEAVHELIDKVKKKFGDAAEGRYAHACHPGCVMACSNVVPYEDTGKAHVSPLEYESAWALGTNLNIDVLYDVAELNRLCNDLGLDTIETGNALAMLMEGGVIKYGDGPAAIKALKEVYKPDSVIGKLI
;
A
#
# COMPACT_ATOMS: atom_id res chain seq x y z
N ARG A 1 -4.44 5.91 -5.41
CA ARG A 1 -5.17 4.74 -6.00
C ARG A 1 -4.60 4.54 -7.39
N TYR A 2 -4.41 3.30 -7.83
CA TYR A 2 -3.56 3.04 -8.98
C TYR A 2 -4.17 1.95 -9.87
N ALA A 3 -4.25 2.23 -11.17
CA ALA A 3 -4.33 1.21 -12.20
C ALA A 3 -2.90 0.89 -12.65
N GLY A 4 -2.13 0.28 -11.73
CA GLY A 4 -0.66 0.30 -11.80
C GLY A 4 -0.05 -0.63 -12.85
N ARG A 5 -0.64 -1.81 -13.08
CA ARG A 5 0.00 -2.88 -13.84
C ARG A 5 -0.28 -2.82 -15.34
N GLY A 6 0.60 -3.42 -16.14
CA GLY A 6 0.41 -3.60 -17.58
C GLY A 6 0.73 -2.38 -18.44
N GLY A 7 1.40 -1.36 -17.88
CA GLY A 7 1.92 -0.23 -18.66
C GLY A 7 0.86 0.76 -19.16
N LEU A 8 -0.34 0.78 -18.56
CA LEU A 8 -1.41 1.70 -18.98
C LEU A 8 -1.00 3.17 -18.85
N GLY A 9 -0.21 3.52 -17.83
CA GLY A 9 0.36 4.87 -17.69
C GLY A 9 1.28 5.26 -18.86
N ALA A 10 2.09 4.32 -19.36
CA ALA A 10 2.94 4.54 -20.52
C ALA A 10 2.11 4.71 -21.81
N VAL A 11 1.02 3.94 -21.99
CA VAL A 11 0.08 4.12 -23.10
C VAL A 11 -0.55 5.52 -23.04
N PHE A 12 -0.95 5.98 -21.86
CA PHE A 12 -1.51 7.30 -21.64
C PHE A 12 -0.53 8.42 -22.00
N GLY A 13 0.72 8.32 -21.53
CA GLY A 13 1.81 9.24 -21.86
C GLY A 13 2.19 9.25 -23.35
N SER A 14 2.17 8.08 -24.01
CA SER A 14 2.43 7.99 -25.47
C SER A 14 1.41 8.77 -26.31
N LYS A 15 0.20 8.94 -25.79
CA LYS A 15 -0.87 9.74 -26.39
C LYS A 15 -0.84 11.20 -25.95
N ARG A 16 0.18 11.61 -25.18
CA ARG A 16 0.33 12.95 -24.59
C ARG A 16 -0.85 13.36 -23.72
N ILE A 17 -1.50 12.38 -23.06
CA ILE A 17 -2.57 12.64 -22.12
C ILE A 17 -1.96 12.71 -20.72
N VAL A 18 -2.27 13.78 -19.98
CA VAL A 18 -1.76 14.01 -18.62
C VAL A 18 -2.80 13.67 -17.56
N ALA A 19 -4.06 13.97 -17.82
CA ALA A 19 -5.16 13.70 -16.89
C ALA A 19 -6.50 13.54 -17.63
N VAL A 20 -7.43 12.83 -16.99
CA VAL A 20 -8.86 12.84 -17.32
C VAL A 20 -9.60 13.37 -16.10
N ILE A 21 -10.41 14.41 -16.31
CA ILE A 21 -11.17 15.08 -15.26
C ILE A 21 -12.65 14.77 -15.48
N SER A 22 -13.33 14.26 -14.45
CA SER A 22 -14.77 14.04 -14.44
C SER A 22 -15.43 15.09 -13.55
N ASP A 23 -16.20 16.00 -14.14
CA ASP A 23 -16.98 17.02 -13.43
C ASP A 23 -18.42 16.50 -13.22
N PRO A 24 -18.91 16.37 -11.98
CA PRO A 24 -20.27 15.92 -11.71
C PRO A 24 -21.34 17.01 -11.96
N THR A 25 -20.96 18.23 -12.32
CA THR A 25 -21.90 19.34 -12.56
C THR A 25 -22.92 18.95 -13.65
N GLY A 26 -24.21 19.03 -13.31
CA GLY A 26 -25.30 18.60 -14.19
C GLY A 26 -25.49 17.07 -14.28
N GLY A 27 -24.66 16.29 -13.58
CA GLY A 27 -24.80 14.85 -13.45
C GLY A 27 -25.80 14.44 -12.37
N SER A 28 -26.28 13.20 -12.46
CA SER A 28 -27.19 12.60 -11.48
C SER A 28 -26.63 11.27 -10.97
N VAL A 29 -26.74 11.01 -9.67
CA VAL A 29 -26.43 9.69 -9.12
C VAL A 29 -27.49 8.69 -9.59
N PRO A 30 -27.11 7.55 -10.20
CA PRO A 30 -28.06 6.53 -10.61
C PRO A 30 -28.89 6.04 -9.42
N SER A 31 -30.21 6.00 -9.60
CA SER A 31 -31.13 5.46 -8.60
C SER A 31 -31.46 3.99 -8.87
N PRO A 32 -31.52 3.13 -7.85
CA PRO A 32 -31.95 1.75 -8.02
C PRO A 32 -33.39 1.69 -8.56
N LYS A 33 -33.65 0.82 -9.53
CA LYS A 33 -34.99 0.58 -10.08
C LYS A 33 -35.98 0.11 -9.01
N ASP A 34 -35.51 -0.72 -8.08
CA ASP A 34 -36.25 -1.19 -6.90
C ASP A 34 -35.46 -0.83 -5.65
N LYS A 35 -35.85 0.27 -5.02
CA LYS A 35 -35.16 0.81 -3.85
C LYS A 35 -35.27 -0.12 -2.65
N ALA A 36 -36.43 -0.73 -2.41
CA ALA A 36 -36.65 -1.59 -1.25
C ALA A 36 -35.78 -2.86 -1.34
N ARG A 37 -35.72 -3.48 -2.52
CA ARG A 37 -34.85 -4.65 -2.76
C ARG A 37 -33.37 -4.28 -2.67
N PHE A 38 -32.96 -3.15 -3.24
CA PHE A 38 -31.59 -2.66 -3.14
C PHE A 38 -31.18 -2.44 -1.68
N ASP A 39 -32.00 -1.75 -0.90
CA ASP A 39 -31.72 -1.46 0.51
C ASP A 39 -31.66 -2.73 1.35
N LYS A 40 -32.53 -3.70 1.10
CA LYS A 40 -32.48 -5.02 1.75
C LYS A 40 -31.16 -5.74 1.46
N GLY A 41 -30.74 -5.78 0.19
CA GLY A 41 -29.49 -6.42 -0.22
C GLY A 41 -28.25 -5.72 0.35
N ARG A 42 -28.22 -4.39 0.28
CA ARG A 42 -27.16 -3.56 0.86
C ARG A 42 -27.01 -3.79 2.36
N LYS A 43 -28.13 -3.82 3.10
CA LYS A 43 -28.12 -4.07 4.54
C LYS A 43 -27.59 -5.47 4.86
N ALA A 44 -28.06 -6.50 4.15
CA ALA A 44 -27.58 -7.87 4.35
C ALA A 44 -26.08 -8.01 4.07
N LEU A 45 -25.57 -7.40 2.99
CA LEU A 45 -24.14 -7.40 2.67
C LEU A 45 -23.33 -6.68 3.76
N HIS A 46 -23.79 -5.51 4.21
CA HIS A 46 -23.10 -4.75 5.25
C HIS A 46 -23.01 -5.55 6.56
N GLU A 47 -24.12 -6.14 7.01
CA GLU A 47 -24.15 -6.97 8.21
C GLU A 47 -23.24 -8.20 8.10
N ALA A 48 -23.14 -8.82 6.92
CA ALA A 48 -22.23 -9.93 6.69
C ALA A 48 -20.75 -9.51 6.77
N LEU A 49 -20.41 -8.36 6.16
CA LEU A 49 -19.05 -7.82 6.20
C LEU A 49 -18.64 -7.41 7.62
N ASP A 50 -19.53 -6.75 8.37
CA ASP A 50 -19.25 -6.26 9.72
C ASP A 50 -19.00 -7.38 10.74
N LYS A 51 -19.64 -8.55 10.54
CA LYS A 51 -19.52 -9.74 11.41
C LYS A 51 -18.36 -10.68 11.04
N HIS A 52 -17.61 -10.40 9.99
CA HIS A 52 -16.56 -11.30 9.51
C HIS A 52 -15.19 -10.83 10.01
N ALA A 53 -14.37 -11.74 10.57
CA ALA A 53 -13.08 -11.38 11.17
C ALA A 53 -12.09 -10.68 10.21
N LEU A 54 -12.16 -10.94 8.89
CA LEU A 54 -11.33 -10.24 7.91
C LEU A 54 -11.82 -8.82 7.60
N THR A 55 -13.13 -8.63 7.43
CA THR A 55 -13.74 -7.40 6.87
C THR A 55 -14.48 -6.56 7.90
N GLY A 56 -14.55 -7.07 9.14
CA GLY A 56 -15.41 -6.60 10.20
C GLY A 56 -15.08 -5.21 10.70
N LYS A 57 -15.81 -4.79 11.73
CA LYS A 57 -15.55 -3.53 12.45
C LYS A 57 -14.13 -3.47 13.04
N LEU A 58 -13.67 -2.25 13.33
CA LEU A 58 -12.32 -2.01 13.83
C LEU A 58 -12.06 -2.80 15.12
N ASN A 59 -12.98 -2.70 16.08
CA ASN A 59 -12.88 -3.37 17.37
C ASN A 59 -14.08 -4.28 17.63
N ASP A 60 -13.89 -5.36 18.38
CA ASP A 60 -14.96 -6.20 18.90
C ASP A 60 -15.74 -5.49 20.04
N ASP A 61 -16.63 -6.22 20.73
CA ASP A 61 -17.42 -5.67 21.84
C ASP A 61 -16.58 -5.45 23.11
N GLU A 62 -15.40 -6.06 23.20
CA GLU A 62 -14.44 -5.95 24.30
C GLU A 62 -13.40 -4.84 24.06
N GLY A 63 -13.37 -4.26 22.85
CA GLY A 63 -12.47 -3.20 22.45
C GLY A 63 -11.17 -3.68 21.80
N ASN A 64 -11.02 -4.98 21.54
CA ASN A 64 -9.84 -5.54 20.88
C ASN A 64 -9.93 -5.38 19.35
N PRO A 65 -8.80 -5.25 18.63
CA PRO A 65 -8.79 -5.28 17.17
C PRO A 65 -9.51 -6.51 16.61
N TYR A 66 -10.48 -6.29 15.71
CA TYR A 66 -11.32 -7.35 15.16
C TYR A 66 -11.14 -7.52 13.65
N GLY A 67 -11.61 -6.56 12.85
CA GLY A 67 -11.53 -6.61 11.39
C GLY A 67 -10.09 -6.44 10.91
N ALA A 68 -9.47 -7.53 10.43
CA ALA A 68 -8.07 -7.53 10.01
C ALA A 68 -7.77 -6.48 8.93
N LEU A 69 -8.63 -6.32 7.91
CA LEU A 69 -8.44 -5.30 6.87
C LEU A 69 -8.56 -3.87 7.41
N LYS A 70 -9.46 -3.60 8.36
CA LYS A 70 -9.59 -2.26 8.95
C LYS A 70 -8.38 -1.89 9.79
N ASN A 71 -7.84 -2.86 10.53
CA ASN A 71 -6.70 -2.63 11.42
C ASN A 71 -5.38 -2.59 10.66
N TYR A 72 -5.13 -3.54 9.76
CA TYR A 72 -3.80 -3.82 9.22
C TYR A 72 -3.72 -3.68 7.70
N GLY A 73 -4.84 -3.42 7.04
CA GLY A 73 -4.94 -3.40 5.58
C GLY A 73 -4.64 -4.75 4.94
N THR A 74 -4.37 -4.73 3.63
CA THR A 74 -3.97 -5.95 2.89
C THR A 74 -2.65 -6.52 3.41
N ASN A 75 -1.77 -5.66 3.95
CA ASN A 75 -0.47 -6.03 4.49
C ASN A 75 -0.52 -6.87 5.79
N VAL A 76 -1.72 -7.22 6.28
CA VAL A 76 -1.90 -8.32 7.24
C VAL A 76 -1.36 -9.66 6.70
N LEU A 77 -1.32 -9.82 5.37
CA LEU A 77 -0.79 -11.00 4.71
C LEU A 77 0.71 -11.19 4.93
N GLN A 78 1.46 -10.13 5.25
CA GLN A 78 2.92 -10.17 5.38
C GLN A 78 3.39 -11.26 6.36
N ASN A 79 2.86 -11.25 7.58
CA ASN A 79 3.24 -12.21 8.62
C ASN A 79 2.68 -13.61 8.33
N ILE A 80 1.44 -13.69 7.83
CA ILE A 80 0.79 -14.95 7.45
C ILE A 80 1.63 -15.70 6.39
N LEU A 81 2.04 -14.98 5.35
CA LEU A 81 2.79 -15.57 4.24
C LEU A 81 4.24 -15.88 4.66
N ASN A 82 4.85 -15.07 5.54
CA ASN A 82 6.15 -15.39 6.11
C ASN A 82 6.13 -16.69 6.91
N GLU A 83 5.12 -16.86 7.77
CA GLU A 83 4.99 -18.06 8.60
C GLU A 83 4.73 -19.30 7.73
N SER A 84 3.87 -19.19 6.72
CA SER A 84 3.60 -20.28 5.77
C SER A 84 4.79 -20.61 4.84
N GLY A 85 5.81 -19.74 4.76
CA GLY A 85 6.96 -19.92 3.88
C GLY A 85 6.71 -19.55 2.43
N SER A 86 5.75 -18.65 2.17
CA SER A 86 5.36 -18.19 0.83
C SER A 86 5.60 -16.70 0.59
N LEU A 87 6.28 -16.00 1.50
CA LEU A 87 6.60 -14.58 1.35
C LEU A 87 7.82 -14.39 0.44
N PRO A 88 7.71 -13.70 -0.71
CA PRO A 88 8.87 -13.47 -1.57
C PRO A 88 9.95 -12.68 -0.84
N ALA A 89 11.15 -13.25 -0.77
CA ALA A 89 12.30 -12.63 -0.16
C ALA A 89 13.55 -12.76 -1.02
N LYS A 90 14.36 -11.70 -1.05
CA LYS A 90 15.65 -11.65 -1.76
C LYS A 90 15.56 -12.15 -3.21
N GLY A 91 14.82 -11.43 -4.06
CA GLY A 91 14.62 -11.79 -5.46
C GLY A 91 13.96 -13.15 -5.65
N PHE A 92 12.93 -13.47 -4.84
CA PHE A 92 12.26 -14.78 -4.81
C PHE A 92 13.15 -15.99 -4.48
N SER A 93 14.40 -15.79 -4.04
CA SER A 93 15.29 -16.91 -3.66
C SER A 93 14.94 -17.55 -2.30
N SER A 94 14.11 -16.89 -1.50
CA SER A 94 13.58 -17.40 -0.23
C SER A 94 12.08 -17.11 -0.10
N GLY A 95 11.37 -18.00 0.60
CA GLY A 95 9.95 -17.84 0.99
C GLY A 95 9.76 -17.27 2.40
N ARG A 96 10.86 -16.94 3.10
CA ARG A 96 10.86 -16.37 4.45
C ARG A 96 11.91 -15.28 4.61
N PHE A 97 11.59 -14.31 5.46
CA PHE A 97 12.48 -13.23 5.85
C PHE A 97 12.30 -12.88 7.33
N SER A 98 13.39 -12.84 8.10
CA SER A 98 13.35 -12.58 9.55
C SER A 98 12.88 -11.16 9.88
N GLY A 99 13.08 -10.20 8.98
CA GLY A 99 12.63 -8.82 9.14
C GLY A 99 11.20 -8.57 8.68
N ALA A 100 10.45 -9.57 8.22
CA ALA A 100 9.12 -9.38 7.61
C ALA A 100 8.12 -8.65 8.53
N SER A 101 8.15 -8.94 9.83
CA SER A 101 7.26 -8.32 10.82
C SER A 101 7.47 -6.83 10.97
N LYS A 102 8.70 -6.32 10.73
CA LYS A 102 9.03 -4.90 10.87
C LYS A 102 8.39 -4.01 9.81
N ILE A 103 7.89 -4.61 8.72
CA ILE A 103 7.23 -3.91 7.62
C ILE A 103 5.81 -4.43 7.36
N SER A 104 5.23 -5.14 8.34
CA SER A 104 3.88 -5.71 8.28
C SER A 104 2.77 -4.68 8.47
N GLY A 105 1.51 -5.09 8.25
CA GLY A 105 0.36 -4.26 8.54
C GLY A 105 0.26 -3.89 10.03
N GLU A 106 0.69 -4.78 10.91
CA GLU A 106 0.79 -4.58 12.36
C GLU A 106 1.86 -3.53 12.70
N ALA A 107 3.03 -3.56 12.06
CA ALA A 107 4.05 -2.53 12.24
C ALA A 107 3.57 -1.14 11.79
N VAL A 108 2.80 -1.07 10.70
CA VAL A 108 2.15 0.19 10.27
C VAL A 108 1.12 0.66 11.29
N HIS A 109 0.32 -0.26 11.84
CA HIS A 109 -0.67 0.06 12.87
C HIS A 109 -0.01 0.62 14.14
N GLU A 110 1.03 -0.05 14.64
CA GLU A 110 1.81 0.39 15.79
C GLU A 110 2.45 1.77 15.57
N LEU A 111 2.99 2.02 14.38
CA LEU A 111 3.54 3.33 14.01
C LEU A 111 2.44 4.40 14.05
N ILE A 112 1.26 4.11 13.51
CA ILE A 112 0.11 5.03 13.53
C ILE A 112 -0.29 5.37 14.97
N ASP A 113 -0.42 4.38 15.84
CA ASP A 113 -0.77 4.61 17.25
C ASP A 113 0.33 5.39 17.99
N LYS A 114 1.60 5.09 17.71
CA LYS A 114 2.75 5.82 18.26
C LYS A 114 2.72 7.29 17.88
N VAL A 115 2.50 7.62 16.61
CA VAL A 115 2.45 9.04 16.18
C VAL A 115 1.20 9.74 16.70
N LYS A 116 0.04 9.06 16.77
CA LYS A 116 -1.17 9.63 17.38
C LYS A 116 -0.96 9.97 18.84
N LYS A 117 -0.29 9.10 19.60
CA LYS A 117 0.07 9.37 21.01
C LYS A 117 1.01 10.56 21.15
N LYS A 118 1.94 10.74 20.20
CA LYS A 118 2.96 11.81 20.24
C LYS A 118 2.45 13.17 19.76
N PHE A 119 1.63 13.21 18.71
CA PHE A 119 1.22 14.44 18.04
C PHE A 119 -0.28 14.75 18.16
N GLY A 120 -1.07 13.86 18.75
CA GLY A 120 -2.52 14.03 18.89
C GLY A 120 -3.21 14.25 17.54
N ASP A 121 -4.09 15.24 17.48
CA ASP A 121 -4.87 15.59 16.28
C ASP A 121 -4.01 16.07 15.10
N ALA A 122 -2.74 16.43 15.32
CA ALA A 122 -1.83 16.81 14.25
C ALA A 122 -1.27 15.61 13.47
N ALA A 123 -1.45 14.38 13.99
CA ALA A 123 -1.04 13.15 13.31
C ALA A 123 -1.94 12.84 12.12
N GLU A 124 -1.34 12.58 10.96
CA GLU A 124 -2.03 12.27 9.71
C GLU A 124 -2.08 10.76 9.42
N GLY A 125 -1.44 9.95 10.25
CA GLY A 125 -1.45 8.48 10.16
C GLY A 125 -2.85 7.89 10.41
N ARG A 126 -3.29 6.99 9.53
CA ARG A 126 -4.65 6.42 9.57
C ARG A 126 -4.64 4.95 9.17
N TYR A 127 -5.27 4.11 9.98
CA TYR A 127 -5.84 2.83 9.53
C TYR A 127 -7.35 3.02 9.28
N ALA A 128 -8.04 1.99 8.81
CA ALA A 128 -9.45 2.05 8.44
C ALA A 128 -9.78 3.21 7.46
N HIS A 129 -8.91 3.47 6.48
CA HIS A 129 -9.10 4.53 5.50
C HIS A 129 -9.99 4.06 4.34
N ALA A 130 -11.16 4.70 4.16
CA ALA A 130 -12.08 4.39 3.08
C ALA A 130 -11.57 4.91 1.73
N CYS A 131 -11.58 4.05 0.71
CA CYS A 131 -11.11 4.41 -0.64
C CYS A 131 -12.11 5.24 -1.46
N HIS A 132 -13.39 5.14 -1.15
CA HIS A 132 -14.49 5.87 -1.77
C HIS A 132 -15.65 6.03 -0.77
N PRO A 133 -16.58 6.97 -1.02
CA PRO A 133 -17.78 7.11 -0.20
C PRO A 133 -18.59 5.82 -0.13
N GLY A 134 -18.91 5.36 1.08
CA GLY A 134 -19.68 4.13 1.30
C GLY A 134 -18.86 2.84 1.35
N CYS A 135 -17.53 2.88 1.20
CA CYS A 135 -16.69 1.70 1.44
C CYS A 135 -16.65 1.39 2.94
N VAL A 136 -17.32 0.29 3.32
CA VAL A 136 -17.42 -0.18 4.71
C VAL A 136 -16.22 -1.01 5.14
N MET A 137 -15.44 -1.55 4.19
CA MET A 137 -14.26 -2.35 4.49
C MET A 137 -13.06 -1.49 4.90
N ALA A 138 -12.89 -0.33 4.27
CA ALA A 138 -11.87 0.67 4.61
C ALA A 138 -10.45 0.11 4.80
N CYS A 139 -10.01 -0.81 3.92
CA CYS A 139 -8.74 -1.53 4.06
C CYS A 139 -7.47 -0.69 3.86
N SER A 140 -7.59 0.56 3.40
CA SER A 140 -6.45 1.40 3.11
C SER A 140 -5.83 1.92 4.41
N ASN A 141 -4.55 2.31 4.33
CA ASN A 141 -3.87 3.04 5.38
C ASN A 141 -3.25 4.35 4.85
N VAL A 142 -2.81 5.20 5.77
CA VAL A 142 -1.93 6.34 5.56
C VAL A 142 -0.76 6.14 6.51
N VAL A 143 0.41 5.77 5.97
CA VAL A 143 1.63 5.61 6.74
C VAL A 143 2.19 7.00 7.03
N PRO A 144 2.45 7.34 8.30
CA PRO A 144 3.01 8.63 8.67
C PRO A 144 4.54 8.59 8.77
N TYR A 145 5.17 9.75 8.63
CA TYR A 145 6.52 9.97 9.13
C TYR A 145 6.51 9.95 10.66
N GLU A 146 7.42 9.21 11.28
CA GLU A 146 7.45 9.04 12.74
C GLU A 146 7.84 10.32 13.50
N ASP A 147 8.71 11.14 12.90
CA ASP A 147 9.31 12.33 13.49
C ASP A 147 8.39 13.55 13.45
N THR A 148 7.47 13.62 12.48
CA THR A 148 6.55 14.73 12.27
C THR A 148 5.08 14.36 12.43
N GLY A 149 4.73 13.06 12.34
CA GLY A 149 3.35 12.58 12.30
C GLY A 149 2.63 12.88 10.99
N LYS A 150 3.29 13.53 10.01
CA LYS A 150 2.72 13.89 8.70
C LYS A 150 2.62 12.69 7.78
N ALA A 151 1.71 12.74 6.80
CA ALA A 151 1.55 11.65 5.84
C ALA A 151 2.85 11.44 5.05
N HIS A 152 3.36 10.20 5.07
CA HIS A 152 4.51 9.77 4.27
C HIS A 152 4.03 9.16 2.95
N VAL A 153 3.13 8.16 3.04
CA VAL A 153 2.58 7.52 1.85
C VAL A 153 1.19 6.94 2.12
N SER A 154 0.35 6.87 1.08
CA SER A 154 -0.92 6.17 1.13
C SER A 154 -1.31 5.57 -0.22
N PRO A 155 -1.82 4.32 -0.24
CA PRO A 155 -1.64 3.27 0.78
C PRO A 155 -0.27 2.59 0.69
N LEU A 156 0.13 1.91 1.77
CA LEU A 156 1.08 0.79 1.71
C LEU A 156 0.30 -0.53 1.74
N GLU A 157 0.10 -1.13 0.57
CA GLU A 157 -0.57 -2.42 0.39
C GLU A 157 0.44 -3.58 0.51
N TYR A 158 -0.05 -4.81 0.72
CA TYR A 158 0.78 -6.04 0.77
C TYR A 158 1.74 -6.12 -0.43
N GLU A 159 1.16 -6.16 -1.63
CA GLU A 159 1.56 -5.40 -2.81
C GLU A 159 3.01 -4.87 -2.80
N SER A 160 3.03 -3.60 -2.43
CA SER A 160 4.21 -2.78 -2.39
C SER A 160 5.16 -3.17 -1.26
N ALA A 161 4.64 -3.63 -0.12
CA ALA A 161 5.45 -3.95 1.05
C ALA A 161 6.37 -5.14 0.81
N TRP A 162 5.90 -6.22 0.18
CA TRP A 162 6.80 -7.34 -0.16
C TRP A 162 7.73 -6.93 -1.31
N ALA A 163 7.20 -6.29 -2.35
CA ALA A 163 7.96 -6.02 -3.58
C ALA A 163 9.12 -5.05 -3.34
N LEU A 164 8.88 -4.00 -2.54
CA LEU A 164 9.86 -2.95 -2.23
C LEU A 164 10.56 -3.16 -0.88
N GLY A 165 10.19 -4.21 -0.14
CA GLY A 165 10.74 -4.57 1.16
C GLY A 165 11.42 -5.93 1.13
N THR A 166 10.69 -7.00 1.42
CA THR A 166 11.27 -8.33 1.62
C THR A 166 11.92 -8.91 0.39
N ASN A 167 11.36 -8.66 -0.80
CA ASN A 167 11.97 -9.06 -2.07
C ASN A 167 13.33 -8.39 -2.28
N LEU A 168 13.54 -7.21 -1.69
CA LEU A 168 14.82 -6.48 -1.68
C LEU A 168 15.66 -6.76 -0.44
N ASN A 169 15.19 -7.64 0.46
CA ASN A 169 15.77 -7.94 1.77
C ASN A 169 15.88 -6.70 2.70
N ILE A 170 14.97 -5.73 2.52
CA ILE A 170 14.86 -4.49 3.31
C ILE A 170 13.80 -4.68 4.40
N ASP A 171 14.12 -4.37 5.64
CA ASP A 171 13.22 -4.46 6.81
C ASP A 171 13.01 -3.11 7.53
N VAL A 172 13.41 -2.00 6.89
CA VAL A 172 13.21 -0.64 7.40
C VAL A 172 11.92 -0.09 6.81
N LEU A 173 10.88 0.05 7.62
CA LEU A 173 9.56 0.53 7.18
C LEU A 173 9.62 1.90 6.50
N TYR A 174 10.49 2.80 6.98
CA TYR A 174 10.72 4.10 6.34
C TYR A 174 11.18 3.95 4.89
N ASP A 175 12.14 3.06 4.62
CA ASP A 175 12.69 2.89 3.28
C ASP A 175 11.65 2.30 2.33
N VAL A 176 10.87 1.32 2.80
CA VAL A 176 9.77 0.71 2.04
C VAL A 176 8.68 1.74 1.73
N ALA A 177 8.32 2.56 2.71
CA ALA A 177 7.33 3.63 2.54
C ALA A 177 7.83 4.70 1.56
N GLU A 178 9.12 5.05 1.60
CA GLU A 178 9.73 6.03 0.68
C GLU A 178 9.81 5.49 -0.76
N LEU A 179 10.19 4.22 -0.94
CA LEU A 179 10.14 3.56 -2.25
C LEU A 179 8.71 3.54 -2.82
N ASN A 180 7.72 3.22 -1.99
CA ASN A 180 6.31 3.23 -2.40
C ASN A 180 5.83 4.65 -2.74
N ARG A 181 6.27 5.67 -1.99
CA ARG A 181 5.97 7.08 -2.27
C ARG A 181 6.55 7.51 -3.61
N LEU A 182 7.79 7.13 -3.91
CA LEU A 182 8.43 7.39 -5.20
C LEU A 182 7.68 6.73 -6.35
N CYS A 183 7.25 5.46 -6.20
CA CYS A 183 6.44 4.79 -7.21
C CYS A 183 5.11 5.54 -7.46
N ASN A 184 4.45 6.00 -6.39
CA ASN A 184 3.22 6.76 -6.48
C ASN A 184 3.39 8.09 -7.23
N ASP A 185 4.48 8.82 -6.94
CA ASP A 185 4.79 10.10 -7.57
C ASP A 185 5.20 9.93 -9.05
N LEU A 186 6.00 8.91 -9.35
CA LEU A 186 6.47 8.60 -10.70
C LEU A 186 5.41 7.91 -11.57
N GLY A 187 4.34 7.39 -10.96
CA GLY A 187 3.31 6.60 -11.65
C GLY A 187 3.80 5.20 -12.05
N LEU A 188 4.65 4.58 -11.24
CA LEU A 188 5.22 3.25 -11.47
C LEU A 188 4.47 2.15 -10.70
N ASP A 189 4.39 0.96 -11.28
CA ASP A 189 3.92 -0.25 -10.59
C ASP A 189 4.94 -0.66 -9.53
N THR A 190 4.52 -0.75 -8.26
CA THR A 190 5.40 -1.11 -7.15
C THR A 190 5.91 -2.54 -7.26
N ILE A 191 5.14 -3.45 -7.88
CA ILE A 191 5.55 -4.85 -8.08
C ILE A 191 6.68 -4.92 -9.11
N GLU A 192 6.48 -4.35 -10.30
CA GLU A 192 7.51 -4.35 -11.35
C GLU A 192 8.74 -3.53 -10.92
N THR A 193 8.54 -2.40 -10.25
CA THR A 193 9.66 -1.59 -9.72
C THR A 193 10.46 -2.38 -8.69
N GLY A 194 9.80 -3.08 -7.78
CA GLY A 194 10.45 -3.96 -6.82
C GLY A 194 11.26 -5.08 -7.50
N ASN A 195 10.72 -5.67 -8.57
CA ASN A 195 11.45 -6.68 -9.34
C ASN A 195 12.63 -6.10 -10.12
N ALA A 196 12.51 -4.92 -10.72
CA ALA A 196 13.61 -4.24 -11.38
C ALA A 196 14.75 -3.91 -10.39
N LEU A 197 14.41 -3.41 -9.20
CA LEU A 197 15.38 -3.19 -8.13
C LEU A 197 16.02 -4.50 -7.65
N ALA A 198 15.25 -5.58 -7.53
CA ALA A 198 15.78 -6.90 -7.18
C ALA A 198 16.78 -7.40 -8.25
N MET A 199 16.52 -7.16 -9.54
CA MET A 199 17.44 -7.48 -10.62
C MET A 199 18.75 -6.67 -10.55
N LEU A 200 18.68 -5.39 -10.18
CA LEU A 200 19.88 -4.58 -9.92
C LEU A 200 20.68 -5.14 -8.72
N MET A 201 19.99 -5.65 -7.70
CA MET A 201 20.64 -6.28 -6.54
C MET A 201 21.30 -7.62 -6.89
N GLU A 202 20.61 -8.46 -7.67
CA GLU A 202 21.15 -9.73 -8.15
C GLU A 202 22.36 -9.52 -9.07
N GLY A 203 22.32 -8.47 -9.91
CA GLY A 203 23.44 -8.06 -10.76
C GLY A 203 24.60 -7.39 -10.02
N GLY A 204 24.53 -7.21 -8.70
CA GLY A 204 25.59 -6.62 -7.89
C GLY A 204 25.74 -5.10 -7.99
N VAL A 205 24.79 -4.41 -8.63
CA VAL A 205 24.77 -2.94 -8.71
C VAL A 205 24.40 -2.31 -7.36
N ILE A 206 23.51 -2.97 -6.63
CA ILE A 206 23.07 -2.59 -5.28
C ILE A 206 23.23 -3.82 -4.38
N LYS A 207 23.60 -3.63 -3.10
CA LYS A 207 23.62 -4.75 -2.15
C LYS A 207 22.19 -5.04 -1.68
N TYR A 208 21.81 -6.32 -1.62
CA TYR A 208 20.55 -6.73 -0.96
C TYR A 208 20.46 -6.16 0.47
N GLY A 209 19.31 -5.60 0.81
CA GLY A 209 19.03 -4.93 2.08
C GLY A 209 19.50 -3.48 2.18
N ASP A 210 20.12 -2.92 1.13
CA ASP A 210 20.51 -1.50 1.11
C ASP A 210 19.35 -0.60 0.63
N GLY A 211 18.44 -0.29 1.56
CA GLY A 211 17.29 0.58 1.32
C GLY A 211 17.65 1.99 0.81
N PRO A 212 18.61 2.70 1.44
CA PRO A 212 19.07 4.00 0.95
C PRO A 212 19.61 3.96 -0.49
N ALA A 213 20.36 2.92 -0.85
CA ALA A 213 20.83 2.75 -2.23
C ALA A 213 19.69 2.45 -3.20
N ALA A 214 18.70 1.64 -2.81
CA ALA A 214 17.50 1.39 -3.62
C ALA A 214 16.69 2.68 -3.86
N ILE A 215 16.51 3.51 -2.83
CA ILE A 215 15.85 4.83 -2.95
C ILE A 215 16.64 5.74 -3.90
N LYS A 216 17.98 5.76 -3.76
CA LYS A 216 18.83 6.55 -4.65
C LYS A 216 18.72 6.09 -6.10
N ALA A 217 18.72 4.78 -6.34
CA ALA A 217 18.56 4.20 -7.67
C ALA A 217 17.19 4.53 -8.27
N LEU A 218 16.09 4.41 -7.52
CA LEU A 218 14.76 4.77 -8.02
C LEU A 218 14.63 6.28 -8.32
N LYS A 219 15.29 7.15 -7.56
CA LYS A 219 15.35 8.59 -7.86
C LYS A 219 16.08 8.90 -9.17
N GLU A 220 16.88 7.99 -9.70
CA GLU A 220 17.50 8.18 -11.01
C GLU A 220 16.48 8.18 -12.16
N VAL A 221 15.28 7.62 -11.97
CA VAL A 221 14.20 7.66 -12.98
C VAL A 221 13.77 9.10 -13.31
N TYR A 222 13.93 10.04 -12.38
CA TYR A 222 13.70 11.47 -12.65
C TYR A 222 14.70 12.09 -13.65
N LYS A 223 15.81 11.41 -13.95
CA LYS A 223 16.90 11.93 -14.77
C LYS A 223 16.84 11.29 -16.16
N PRO A 224 16.49 12.06 -17.21
CA PRO A 224 16.35 11.52 -18.57
C PRO A 224 17.60 10.82 -19.12
N ASP A 225 18.79 11.19 -18.64
CA ASP A 225 20.07 10.65 -19.11
C ASP A 225 20.64 9.54 -18.23
N SER A 226 19.98 9.19 -17.11
CA SER A 226 20.50 8.16 -16.22
C SER A 226 20.32 6.77 -16.83
N VAL A 227 21.43 6.01 -16.90
CA VAL A 227 21.39 4.62 -17.34
C VAL A 227 20.60 3.76 -16.36
N ILE A 228 20.78 3.97 -15.06
CA ILE A 228 20.01 3.26 -14.02
C ILE A 228 18.52 3.62 -14.12
N GLY A 229 18.20 4.91 -14.30
CA GLY A 229 16.81 5.36 -14.45
C GLY A 229 16.10 4.85 -15.71
N LYS A 230 16.84 4.46 -16.76
CA LYS A 230 16.28 3.82 -17.97
C LYS A 230 16.13 2.31 -17.86
N LEU A 231 16.92 1.68 -16.99
CA LEU A 231 16.89 0.25 -16.73
C LEU A 231 15.75 -0.13 -15.76
N ILE A 232 15.45 0.76 -14.82
CA ILE A 232 14.27 0.73 -13.95
C ILE A 232 13.04 1.16 -14.76
#